data_AF-A0A948BFT0-F1
#
_entry.id   AF-A0A948BFT0-F1
#
_cell.length_a   1.000
_cell.length_b   1.000
_cell.length_c   1.000
_cell.angle_alpha   90.00
_cell.angle_beta   90.00
_cell.angle_gamma   90.00
#
_symmetry.space_group_name_H-M   'P 1'
#
loop_
_entity.id
_entity.type
_entity.pdbx_description
1 polymer ?
#
loop_
_entity_poly.entity_id
_entity_poly.type
_entity_poly.pdbx_seq_one_letter_code
_entity_poly.pdbx_strand_id
1 'polypeptide(L)'
;MTASNDITNELITIITEMASQSGQPVHNITADTYLGGDLQLRSLDFIRLVGAINQHFGRHDIPFQELFIAEDGSILEDIQVRYVADFLSRHL
;
A
#
# COMPACT_ATOMS: atom_id res chain seq x y z
N MET A 1 19.05 9.70 3.29
CA MET A 1 18.09 9.00 4.16
C MET A 1 16.68 9.50 3.85
N THR A 2 16.27 9.54 2.57
CA THR A 2 15.20 10.47 2.15
C THR A 2 14.12 9.85 1.26
N ALA A 3 14.36 8.71 0.60
CA ALA A 3 13.36 8.15 -0.33
C ALA A 3 12.23 7.32 0.34
N SER A 4 12.53 6.42 1.29
CA SER A 4 11.47 5.58 1.93
C SER A 4 10.46 6.38 2.74
N ASN A 5 10.90 7.44 3.44
CA ASN A 5 9.98 8.24 4.26
C ASN A 5 9.00 9.05 3.39
N ASP A 6 9.45 9.54 2.23
CA ASP A 6 8.60 10.27 1.30
C ASP A 6 7.56 9.33 0.67
N ILE A 7 7.99 8.15 0.19
CA ILE A 7 7.08 7.14 -0.38
C ILE A 7 6.07 6.64 0.67
N THR A 8 6.48 6.47 1.92
CA THR A 8 5.55 6.07 2.99
C THR A 8 4.46 7.12 3.19
N ASN A 9 4.81 8.41 3.23
CA ASN A 9 3.85 9.50 3.39
C ASN A 9 2.90 9.62 2.18
N GLU A 10 3.43 9.44 0.96
CA GLU A 10 2.62 9.42 -0.25
C GLU A 10 1.65 8.24 -0.25
N LEU A 11 2.10 7.05 0.13
CA LEU A 11 1.25 5.88 0.25
C LEU A 11 0.13 6.09 1.29
N ILE A 12 0.46 6.68 2.45
CA ILE A 12 -0.54 7.02 3.48
C ILE A 12 -1.58 7.99 2.92
N THR A 13 -1.15 8.98 2.14
CA THR A 13 -2.06 9.93 1.46
C THR A 13 -3.01 9.19 0.52
N ILE A 14 -2.48 8.32 -0.35
CA ILE A 14 -3.27 7.52 -1.29
C ILE A 14 -4.32 6.66 -0.56
N ILE A 15 -3.91 5.94 0.49
CA ILE A 15 -4.82 5.10 1.29
C ILE A 15 -5.92 5.95 1.92
N THR A 16 -5.56 7.11 2.49
CA THR A 16 -6.50 8.02 3.15
C THR A 16 -7.53 8.57 2.16
N GLU A 17 -7.09 8.98 0.98
CA GLU A 17 -7.97 9.48 -0.08
C GLU A 17 -8.91 8.40 -0.61
N MET A 18 -8.38 7.20 -0.88
CA MET A 18 -9.17 6.05 -1.36
C MET A 18 -10.28 5.67 -0.35
N ALA A 19 -9.94 5.62 0.94
CA ALA A 19 -10.89 5.29 2.00
C ALA A 19 -11.96 6.38 2.17
N SER A 20 -11.55 7.65 2.08
CA SER A 20 -12.47 8.80 2.12
C SER A 20 -13.47 8.79 0.97
N GLN A 21 -13.03 8.46 -0.25
CA GLN A 21 -13.91 8.32 -1.43
C GLN A 21 -14.92 7.18 -1.28
N SER A 22 -14.58 6.16 -0.49
CA SER A 22 -15.45 5.02 -0.18
C SER A 22 -16.42 5.30 0.99
N GLY A 23 -16.38 6.50 1.57
CA GLY A 23 -17.23 6.90 2.69
C GLY A 23 -16.75 6.40 4.06
N GLN A 24 -15.51 5.89 4.15
CA GLN A 24 -14.90 5.36 5.37
C GLN A 24 -13.60 6.11 5.64
N PRO A 25 -13.64 7.31 6.22
CA PRO A 25 -12.42 8.05 6.54
C PRO A 25 -11.60 7.28 7.58
N VAL A 26 -10.33 7.07 7.27
CA VAL A 26 -9.35 6.44 8.16
C VAL A 26 -8.38 7.49 8.65
N HIS A 27 -7.95 7.35 9.90
CA HIS A 27 -7.04 8.28 10.56
C HIS A 27 -5.94 7.52 11.28
N ASN A 28 -4.83 8.21 11.56
CA ASN A 28 -3.69 7.68 12.28
C ASN A 28 -3.04 6.45 11.61
N ILE A 29 -3.07 6.39 10.27
CA ILE A 29 -2.27 5.39 9.55
C ILE A 29 -0.80 5.69 9.79
N THR A 30 -0.06 4.67 10.17
CA THR A 30 1.39 4.72 10.36
C THR A 30 2.06 3.65 9.50
N ALA A 31 3.39 3.66 9.47
CA ALA A 31 4.19 2.65 8.79
C ALA A 31 3.92 1.22 9.29
N ASP A 32 3.51 1.07 10.56
CA ASP A 32 3.27 -0.22 11.20
C ASP A 32 1.82 -0.73 11.06
N THR A 33 0.94 0.11 10.49
CA THR A 33 -0.47 -0.22 10.27
C THR A 33 -0.62 -1.35 9.25
N TYR A 34 -1.42 -2.35 9.59
CA TYR A 34 -1.77 -3.47 8.73
C TYR A 34 -2.97 -3.13 7.83
N LEU A 35 -2.83 -3.43 6.54
CA LEU A 35 -3.85 -3.09 5.54
C LEU A 35 -5.14 -3.92 5.73
N GLY A 36 -5.02 -5.22 6.00
CA GLY A 36 -6.16 -6.09 6.28
C GLY A 36 -6.64 -5.98 7.73
N GLY A 37 -5.72 -6.12 8.69
CA GLY A 37 -6.05 -6.21 10.11
C GLY A 37 -6.56 -4.90 10.72
N ASP A 38 -5.87 -3.78 10.46
CA ASP A 38 -6.22 -2.50 11.07
C ASP A 38 -7.19 -1.70 10.19
N LEU A 39 -6.96 -1.68 8.87
CA LEU A 39 -7.78 -0.89 7.93
C LEU A 39 -8.93 -1.67 7.31
N GLN A 40 -9.03 -2.98 7.56
CA GLN A 40 -10.09 -3.84 7.03
C GLN A 40 -10.16 -3.82 5.49
N LEU A 41 -9.03 -3.55 4.81
CA LEU A 41 -8.99 -3.62 3.35
C LEU A 41 -9.18 -5.07 2.90
N ARG A 42 -10.12 -5.26 1.96
CA ARG A 42 -10.40 -6.56 1.35
C ARG A 42 -9.77 -6.64 -0.02
N SER A 43 -9.81 -7.81 -0.65
CA SER A 43 -9.18 -8.06 -1.95
C SER A 43 -9.56 -7.03 -3.03
N LEU A 44 -10.81 -6.57 -3.08
CA LEU A 44 -11.22 -5.52 -4.04
C LEU A 44 -10.62 -4.15 -3.72
N ASP A 45 -10.44 -3.84 -2.44
CA ASP A 45 -9.84 -2.58 -1.99
C ASP A 45 -8.34 -2.55 -2.31
N PHE A 46 -7.66 -3.71 -2.28
CA PHE A 46 -6.29 -3.84 -2.77
C PHE A 46 -6.16 -3.56 -4.28
N ILE A 47 -7.09 -4.07 -5.11
CA ILE A 47 -7.08 -3.77 -6.55
C ILE A 47 -7.27 -2.27 -6.79
N ARG A 48 -8.13 -1.61 -6.01
CA ARG A 48 -8.30 -0.15 -6.07
C ARG A 48 -7.05 0.60 -5.63
N LEU A 49 -6.42 0.15 -4.54
CA LEU A 49 -5.17 0.72 -4.03
C LEU A 49 -4.05 0.62 -5.08
N VAL A 50 -3.88 -0.53 -5.73
CA VAL A 50 -2.92 -0.71 -6.84
C VAL A 50 -3.21 0.28 -7.97
N GLY A 51 -4.48 0.43 -8.36
CA GLY A 51 -4.88 1.42 -9.36
C GLY A 51 -4.53 2.86 -8.96
N ALA A 52 -4.81 3.22 -7.71
CA ALA A 52 -4.52 4.56 -7.18
C ALA A 52 -3.02 4.84 -7.12
N ILE A 53 -2.20 3.87 -6.69
CA ILE A 53 -0.74 3.97 -6.68
C ILE A 53 -0.20 4.15 -8.10
N ASN A 54 -0.65 3.31 -9.05
CA ASN A 54 -0.25 3.42 -10.45
C ASN A 54 -0.57 4.79 -11.04
N GLN A 55 -1.78 5.31 -10.77
CA GLN A 55 -2.19 6.63 -11.23
C GLN A 55 -1.35 7.75 -10.58
N HIS A 56 -1.08 7.65 -9.27
CA HIS A 56 -0.34 8.66 -8.53
C HIS A 56 1.12 8.77 -8.99
N PHE A 57 1.80 7.63 -9.17
CA PHE A 57 3.21 7.61 -9.58
C PHE A 57 3.42 7.55 -11.11
N GLY A 58 2.36 7.44 -11.90
CA GLY A 58 2.45 7.32 -13.36
C GLY A 58 3.17 6.05 -13.84
N ARG A 59 3.08 4.96 -13.06
CA ARG A 59 3.67 3.65 -13.37
C ARG A 59 2.57 2.63 -13.59
N HIS A 60 2.81 1.66 -14.47
CA HIS A 60 1.84 0.60 -14.79
C HIS A 60 2.45 -0.80 -14.83
N ASP A 61 3.76 -0.89 -14.65
CA ASP A 61 4.61 -2.07 -14.77
C ASP A 61 5.13 -2.58 -13.41
N ILE A 62 4.61 -2.04 -12.30
CA ILE A 62 4.98 -2.48 -10.95
C ILE A 62 4.39 -3.89 -10.70
N PRO A 63 5.22 -4.88 -10.31
CA PRO A 63 4.79 -6.27 -10.15
C PRO A 63 4.08 -6.52 -8.81
N PHE A 64 2.91 -5.90 -8.59
CA PHE A 64 2.20 -5.98 -7.30
C PHE A 64 1.81 -7.40 -6.86
N GLN A 65 1.79 -8.39 -7.75
CA GLN A 65 1.64 -9.79 -7.37
C GLN A 65 2.75 -10.28 -6.42
N GLU A 66 3.94 -9.69 -6.48
CA GLU A 66 5.09 -10.05 -5.63
C GLU A 66 4.96 -9.48 -4.22
N LEU A 67 4.09 -8.47 -4.02
CA LEU A 67 3.87 -7.84 -2.72
C LEU A 67 3.29 -8.81 -1.67
N PHE A 68 2.61 -9.87 -2.11
CA PHE A 68 2.01 -10.86 -1.21
C PHE A 68 2.86 -12.13 -1.07
N ILE A 69 4.12 -12.10 -1.52
CA ILE A 69 5.02 -13.26 -1.46
C ILE A 69 6.16 -12.92 -0.50
N ALA A 70 6.26 -13.67 0.59
CA ALA A 70 7.38 -13.57 1.52
C ALA A 70 8.67 -14.12 0.90
N GLU A 71 9.82 -13.82 1.52
CA GLU A 71 11.13 -14.28 1.02
C GLU A 71 11.25 -15.81 0.95
N ASP A 72 10.50 -16.54 1.78
CA ASP A 72 10.44 -18.01 1.79
C ASP A 72 9.45 -18.59 0.77
N GLY A 73 8.80 -17.74 -0.04
CA GLY A 73 7.81 -18.12 -1.03
C GLY A 73 6.40 -18.35 -0.47
N SER A 74 6.18 -18.15 0.82
CA SER A 74 4.83 -18.21 1.40
C SER A 74 3.98 -17.00 0.99
N ILE A 75 2.66 -17.18 0.95
CA ILE A 75 1.70 -16.11 0.67
C ILE A 75 1.40 -15.38 1.98
N LEU A 76 1.60 -14.07 1.98
CA LEU A 76 1.24 -13.20 3.10
C LEU A 76 -0.28 -12.96 3.10
N GLU A 77 -0.91 -13.25 4.24
CA GLU A 77 -2.35 -12.98 4.43
C GLU A 77 -2.64 -11.51 4.73
N ASP A 78 -1.65 -10.77 5.23
CA ASP A 78 -1.74 -9.35 5.54
C ASP A 78 -0.36 -8.68 5.44
N ILE A 79 -0.36 -7.38 5.16
CA ILE A 79 0.86 -6.59 4.92
C ILE A 79 0.76 -5.24 5.60
N GLN A 80 1.90 -4.76 6.10
CA GLN A 80 2.00 -3.44 6.71
C GLN A 80 2.31 -2.36 5.67
N VAL A 81 1.91 -1.13 5.95
CA VAL A 81 2.18 0.05 5.12
C VAL A 81 3.68 0.18 4.78
N ARG A 82 4.58 -0.01 5.75
CA ARG A 82 6.04 0.05 5.51
C ARG A 82 6.51 -0.96 4.47
N TYR A 83 5.93 -2.16 4.45
CA TYR A 83 6.32 -3.20 3.51
C TYR A 83 5.93 -2.82 2.08
N VAL A 84 4.75 -2.22 1.92
CA VAL A 84 4.32 -1.66 0.64
C VAL A 84 5.21 -0.49 0.22
N ALA A 85 5.53 0.43 1.13
CA ALA A 85 6.41 1.56 0.82
C ALA A 85 7.82 1.11 0.41
N ASP A 86 8.40 0.14 1.12
CA ASP A 86 9.69 -0.45 0.77
C ASP A 86 9.63 -1.17 -0.59
N PHE A 87 8.54 -1.89 -0.86
CA PHE A 87 8.31 -2.50 -2.18
C PHE A 87 8.27 -1.44 -3.30
N LEU A 88 7.53 -0.34 -3.11
CA LEU A 88 7.45 0.75 -4.07
C LEU A 88 8.80 1.44 -4.28
N SER A 89 9.58 1.65 -3.21
CA SER A 89 10.91 2.27 -3.30
C SER A 89 11.90 1.52 -4.18
N ARG A 90 11.69 0.21 -4.38
CA ARG A 90 12.52 -0.64 -5.25
C ARG A 90 12.08 -0.64 -6.71
N HIS A 91 10.86 -0.17 -7.01
CA HIS A 91 10.23 -0.28 -8.33
C HIS A 91 9.88 1.06 -8.99
N LEU A 92 9.93 2.17 -8.25
CA LEU A 92 9.73 3.53 -8.77
C LEU A 92 11.00 4.12 -9.38
#